data_AF-A0A285YZU1-F1
#
_entry.id   AF-A0A285YZU1-F1
#
_cell.length_a   1.000
_cell.length_b   1.000
_cell.length_c   1.000
_cell.angle_alpha   90.00
_cell.angle_beta   90.00
_cell.angle_gamma   90.00
#
_symmetry.space_group_name_H-M   'P 1'
#
loop_
_entity.id
_entity.type
_entity.pdbx_description
1 polymer ?
#
loop_
_entity_poly.entity_id
_entity_poly.type
_entity_poly.pdbx_seq_one_letter_code
_entity_poly.pdbx_strand_id
1 'polypeptide(L)' 'MLKGAGYTQITKIEADDGHWEGEGIKADGKQYEFHVDPHSGNITKDELDN' A
#
# COMPACT_ATOMS: atom_id res chain seq x y z
N MET A 1 2.15 3.22 9.40
CA MET A 1 2.66 1.82 9.51
C MET A 1 1.67 0.88 8.84
N LEU A 2 2.08 0.12 7.82
CA LEU A 2 1.20 -0.73 6.98
C LEU A 2 0.36 -1.74 7.77
N LYS A 3 0.87 -2.23 8.91
CA LYS A 3 0.09 -3.08 9.82
C LYS A 3 -1.16 -2.40 10.39
N GLY A 4 -1.13 -1.08 10.57
CA GLY A 4 -2.28 -0.31 11.04
C GLY A 4 -3.36 -0.10 9.96
N ALA A 5 -3.00 -0.27 8.68
CA ALA A 5 -3.91 -0.20 7.54
C ALA A 5 -4.51 -1.57 7.15
N GLY A 6 -4.27 -2.61 7.96
CA GLY A 6 -4.88 -3.92 7.77
C GLY A 6 -4.17 -4.84 6.77
N TYR A 7 -2.99 -4.46 6.28
CA TYR A 7 -2.17 -5.32 5.42
C TYR A 7 -1.57 -6.47 6.20
N THR A 8 -1.85 -7.69 5.75
CA THR A 8 -1.33 -8.93 6.31
C THR A 8 -0.05 -9.37 5.58
N GLN A 9 0.07 -9.01 4.31
CA GLN A 9 1.24 -9.30 3.48
C GLN A 9 1.47 -8.16 2.49
N ILE A 10 2.73 -7.78 2.28
CA ILE A 10 3.15 -6.87 1.22
C ILE A 10 3.74 -7.73 0.10
N THR A 11 3.20 -7.61 -1.10
CA THR A 11 3.63 -8.38 -2.27
C THR A 11 4.62 -7.61 -3.11
N LYS A 12 4.48 -6.28 -3.16
CA LYS A 12 5.31 -5.41 -3.98
C LYS A 12 5.46 -4.03 -3.35
N ILE A 13 6.62 -3.42 -3.54
CA ILE A 13 6.84 -2.00 -3.26
C ILE A 13 7.80 -1.44 -4.30
N GLU A 14 7.37 -0.38 -4.98
CA GLU A 14 8.14 0.33 -6.00
C GLU A 14 8.11 1.83 -5.71
N ALA A 15 9.22 2.51 -5.99
CA ALA A 15 9.27 3.96 -5.94
C ALA A 15 9.14 4.47 -7.38
N ASP A 16 8.08 5.22 -7.66
CA ASP A 16 7.85 5.82 -8.97
C ASP A 16 7.48 7.30 -8.83
N ASP A 17 8.04 8.14 -9.69
CA ASP A 17 7.75 9.57 -9.89
C ASP A 17 7.40 10.42 -8.65
N GLY A 18 8.00 10.13 -7.49
CA GLY A 18 7.85 10.93 -6.27
C GLY A 18 6.84 10.39 -5.24
N HIS A 19 6.36 9.17 -5.41
CA HIS A 19 5.64 8.41 -4.37
C HIS A 19 6.11 6.96 -4.31
N TRP A 20 5.75 6.28 -3.23
CA TRP A 20 5.91 4.82 -3.14
C TRP A 20 4.58 4.18 -3.50
N GLU A 21 4.57 3.32 -4.49
CA GLU A 21 3.45 2.43 -4.79
C GLU A 21 3.71 1.08 -4.13
N GLY A 22 2.69 0.53 -3.49
CA GLY A 22 2.76 -0.79 -2.90
C GLY A 22 1.51 -1.59 -3.16
N GLU A 23 1.71 -2.89 -3.32
CA GLU A 23 0.63 -3.86 -3.39
C GLU A 23 0.69 -4.74 -2.16
N GLY A 24 -0.46 -5.09 -1.61
CA GLY A 24 -0.52 -5.99 -0.49
C GLY A 24 -1.88 -6.64 -0.31
N ILE A 25 -1.87 -7.75 0.42
CA ILE A 25 -3.06 -8.49 0.77
C ILE A 25 -3.55 -8.02 2.14
N LYS A 26 -4.86 -7.78 2.25
CA LYS A 26 -5.52 -7.46 3.52
C LYS A 26 -6.15 -8.69 4.17
N ALA A 27 -6.70 -8.52 5.37
CA ALA A 27 -7.32 -9.61 6.14
C ALA A 27 -8.50 -10.29 5.42
N ASP A 28 -9.10 -9.63 4.44
CA ASP A 28 -10.15 -10.19 3.58
C ASP A 28 -9.60 -11.10 2.46
N GLY A 29 -8.28 -11.25 2.36
CA GLY A 29 -7.61 -12.07 1.37
C GLY A 29 -7.52 -11.43 -0.01
N LYS A 30 -7.93 -10.16 -0.16
CA LYS A 30 -7.89 -9.46 -1.44
C LYS A 30 -6.64 -8.60 -1.55
N GLN A 31 -6.23 -8.38 -2.81
CA GLN A 31 -5.11 -7.51 -3.15
C GLN A 31 -5.57 -6.06 -3.20
N TYR A 32 -4.78 -5.20 -2.59
CA TYR A 32 -4.99 -3.76 -2.54
C TYR A 32 -3.74 -3.06 -3.02
N GLU A 33 -3.93 -2.03 -3.83
CA GLU A 33 -2.91 -1.06 -4.18
C GLU A 33 -2.96 0.10 -3.16
N PHE A 34 -1.80 0.54 -2.70
CA PHE A 34 -1.68 1.72 -1.86
C PHE A 34 -0.53 2.60 -2.30
N HIS A 35 -0.72 3.91 -2.16
CA HIS A 35 0.33 4.90 -2.39
C HIS A 35 0.75 5.52 -1.07
N VAL A 36 2.05 5.78 -0.92
CA VAL A 36 2.62 6.40 0.27
C VAL A 36 3.40 7.65 -0.12
N ASP A 37 3.08 8.75 0.55
CA ASP A 37 3.87 9.98 0.46
C ASP A 37 5.27 9.73 1.05
N PRO A 38 6.36 9.95 0.29
CA PRO A 38 7.71 9.58 0.72
C PRO A 38 8.28 10.54 1.77
N HIS A 39 7.72 11.75 1.91
CA HIS A 39 8.20 12.75 2.85
C HIS A 39 7.63 12.53 4.26
N SER A 40 6.37 12.11 4.34
CA SER A 40 5.60 11.96 5.58
C SER A 40 5.33 10.50 5.96
N GLY A 41 5.41 9.56 5.00
CA GLY A 41 5.08 8.15 5.21
C GLY A 41 3.57 7.88 5.34
N ASN A 42 2.72 8.84 4.96
CA ASN A 42 1.27 8.70 5.00
C ASN A 42 0.75 7.97 3.77
N ILE A 43 -0.24 7.10 3.96
CA ILE A 43 -0.95 6.45 2.86
C ILE A 43 -1.89 7.48 2.24
N THR A 44 -1.72 7.75 0.94
CA THR A 44 -2.50 8.72 0.17
C THR A 44 -3.55 8.07 -0.73
N LYS A 45 -3.37 6.79 -1.05
CA LYS A 45 -4.31 5.96 -1.82
C LYS A 45 -4.39 4.58 -1.18
N ASP A 46 -5.59 4.00 -1.12
CA ASP A 46 -5.85 2.65 -0.62
C ASP A 46 -7.09 2.12 -1.33
N GLU A 47 -6.86 1.32 -2.38
CA GLU A 47 -7.92 0.85 -3.27
C GLU A 47 -7.77 -0.64 -3.55
N LEU A 48 -8.91 -1.31 -3.76
CA LEU A 48 -8.94 -2.72 -4.13
C LEU A 48 -8.43 -2.86 -5.57
N ASP A 49 -7.39 -3.68 -5.75
CA ASP A 49 -6.83 -3.99 -7.06
C ASP A 49 -7.73 -5.05 -7.74
N ASN A 50 -8.29 -4.73 -8.91
CA ASN A 50 -9.43 -5.47 -9.49
C ASN A 50 -9.33 -5.65 -11.01
#